data_AF-A0A843DIL1-F1
#
_entry.id   AF-A0A843DIL1-F1
#
_cell.length_a   1.000
_cell.length_b   1.000
_cell.length_c   1.000
_cell.angle_alpha   90.00
_cell.angle_beta   90.00
_cell.angle_gamma   90.00
#
_symmetry.space_group_name_H-M   'P 1'
#
loop_
_entity.id
_entity.type
_entity.pdbx_description
1 polymer ?
#
loop_
_entity_poly.entity_id
_entity_poly.type
_entity_poly.pdbx_seq_one_letter_code
_entity_poly.pdbx_strand_id
1 'polypeptide(L)'
;MNFISYDDFKKTDSYQRFINENPDIGHLKVVAFTAYGAVPVPNTQILITKMIDDQTVVFFRGMTDSSGIIENIDLPTPVANYNPTPSSLPKYTIYDLTAIHEGYEAIKNYNIGMLGGVNVIQNVKMTPSVNLKGAEDIGY
;
A
#
# COMPACT_ATOMS: atom_id res chain seq x y z
N MET A 1 -2.79 -14.15 -11.52
CA MET A 1 -3.74 -13.42 -10.66
C MET A 1 -4.68 -12.62 -11.52
N ASN A 2 -5.98 -12.67 -11.23
CA ASN A 2 -6.98 -11.84 -11.91
C ASN A 2 -7.13 -10.53 -11.14
N PHE A 3 -6.84 -9.40 -11.78
CA PHE A 3 -6.95 -8.07 -11.19
C PHE A 3 -8.25 -7.41 -11.64
N ILE A 4 -8.93 -6.73 -10.72
CA ILE A 4 -10.12 -5.93 -10.99
C ILE A 4 -9.91 -4.52 -10.44
N SER A 5 -10.35 -3.50 -11.19
CA SER A 5 -10.33 -2.13 -10.72
C SER A 5 -11.32 -1.94 -9.56
N TYR A 6 -11.08 -0.98 -8.66
CA TYR A 6 -12.05 -0.70 -7.60
C TYR A 6 -13.43 -0.32 -8.13
N ASP A 7 -13.50 0.39 -9.26
CA ASP A 7 -14.78 0.80 -9.86
C ASP A 7 -15.54 -0.35 -10.50
N ASP A 8 -14.85 -1.36 -11.03
CA ASP A 8 -15.50 -2.58 -11.50
C ASP A 8 -15.87 -3.50 -10.34
N PHE A 9 -15.05 -3.55 -9.29
CA PHE A 9 -15.36 -4.28 -8.07
C PHE A 9 -16.67 -3.78 -7.44
N LYS A 10 -16.92 -2.46 -7.42
CA LYS A 10 -18.18 -1.84 -6.94
C LYS A 10 -19.45 -2.40 -7.59
N LYS A 11 -19.35 -3.02 -8.77
CA LYS A 11 -20.47 -3.59 -9.52
C LYS A 11 -20.75 -5.06 -9.19
N THR A 12 -19.97 -5.66 -8.29
CA THR A 12 -20.07 -7.06 -7.89
C THR A 12 -20.87 -7.23 -6.60
N ASP A 13 -21.42 -8.42 -6.36
CA ASP A 13 -22.08 -8.76 -5.08
C ASP A 13 -21.07 -8.79 -3.91
N SER A 14 -19.83 -9.20 -4.20
CA SER A 14 -18.72 -9.22 -3.24
C SER A 14 -18.45 -7.84 -2.64
N TYR A 15 -18.64 -6.77 -3.42
CA TYR A 15 -18.48 -5.41 -2.92
C TYR A 15 -19.49 -5.07 -1.81
N GLN A 16 -20.76 -5.47 -1.95
CA GLN A 16 -21.78 -5.17 -0.94
C GLN A 16 -21.45 -5.82 0.40
N ARG A 17 -21.02 -7.09 0.38
CA ARG A 17 -20.53 -7.76 1.60
C ARG A 17 -19.30 -7.06 2.16
N PHE A 18 -18.33 -6.76 1.31
CA PHE A 18 -17.08 -6.12 1.73
C PHE A 18 -17.31 -4.76 2.39
N ILE A 19 -18.16 -3.89 1.82
CA ILE A 19 -18.42 -2.56 2.38
C ILE A 19 -19.31 -2.62 3.63
N ASN A 20 -20.19 -3.62 3.75
CA ASN A 20 -20.96 -3.85 4.99
C ASN A 20 -20.06 -4.27 6.16
N GLU A 21 -18.99 -5.03 5.89
CA GLU A 21 -17.97 -5.37 6.88
C GLU A 21 -16.98 -4.23 7.14
N ASN A 22 -16.81 -3.35 6.15
CA ASN A 22 -15.85 -2.24 6.14
C ASN A 22 -16.54 -0.88 5.88
N PRO A 23 -17.51 -0.45 6.71
CA PRO A 23 -18.31 0.74 6.42
C PRO A 23 -17.63 2.07 6.76
N ASP A 24 -16.46 2.03 7.42
CA ASP A 24 -15.69 3.21 7.82
C ASP A 24 -14.47 3.41 6.88
N ILE A 25 -13.75 4.51 7.01
CA ILE A 25 -12.59 4.85 6.18
C ILE A 25 -11.35 5.05 7.05
N GLY A 26 -10.26 4.40 6.67
CA GLY A 26 -8.92 4.69 7.17
C GLY A 26 -8.13 5.50 6.15
N HIS A 27 -7.25 6.37 6.62
CA HIS A 27 -6.46 7.26 5.77
C HIS A 27 -5.00 6.81 5.77
N LEU A 28 -4.43 6.58 4.59
CA LEU A 28 -3.05 6.18 4.43
C LEU A 28 -2.22 7.31 3.83
N LYS A 29 -1.06 7.56 4.46
CA LYS A 29 0.05 8.33 3.91
C LYS A 29 1.21 7.40 3.62
N VAL A 30 1.73 7.45 2.40
CA VAL A 30 2.92 6.70 1.97
C VAL A 30 4.09 7.66 1.87
N VAL A 31 5.23 7.26 2.43
CA VAL A 31 6.49 8.03 2.37
C VAL A 31 7.60 7.13 1.84
N ALA A 32 8.03 7.37 0.60
CA ALA A 32 9.13 6.67 -0.05
C ALA A 32 10.45 7.44 0.12
N PHE A 33 11.47 6.75 0.65
CA PHE A 33 12.78 7.34 0.90
C PHE A 33 13.91 6.33 0.77
N THR A 34 15.13 6.84 0.60
CA THR A 34 16.38 6.07 0.67
C THR A 34 17.32 6.69 1.71
N ALA A 35 18.54 6.13 1.86
CA ALA A 35 19.60 6.64 2.74
C ALA A 35 19.10 6.94 4.17
N TYR A 36 18.37 5.97 4.77
CA TYR A 36 17.80 6.09 6.12
C TYR A 36 16.87 7.29 6.34
N GLY A 37 16.18 7.74 5.28
CA GLY A 37 15.21 8.84 5.36
C GLY A 37 15.78 10.20 4.95
N ALA A 38 17.08 10.28 4.64
CA ALA A 38 17.72 11.52 4.25
C ALA A 38 17.31 12.01 2.85
N VAL A 39 16.86 11.11 1.97
CA VAL A 39 16.58 11.42 0.57
C VAL A 39 15.18 10.89 0.17
N PRO A 40 14.24 11.77 -0.22
CA PRO A 40 12.95 11.36 -0.74
C PRO A 40 13.09 10.71 -2.12
N VAL A 41 12.22 9.75 -2.44
CA VAL A 41 12.20 9.07 -3.74
C VAL A 41 10.91 9.41 -4.49
N PRO A 42 10.94 10.41 -5.40
CA PRO A 42 9.78 10.78 -6.21
C PRO A 42 9.48 9.75 -7.29
N ASN A 43 8.29 9.82 -7.90
CA ASN A 43 7.87 8.94 -8.99
C ASN A 43 7.92 7.43 -8.68
N THR A 44 7.83 7.07 -7.40
CA THR A 44 7.64 5.67 -6.97
C THR A 44 6.19 5.30 -7.23
N GLN A 45 5.95 4.29 -8.07
CA GLN A 45 4.60 3.80 -8.29
C GLN A 45 4.14 3.02 -7.06
N ILE A 46 3.02 3.44 -6.49
CA ILE A 46 2.35 2.75 -5.39
C ILE A 46 1.10 2.07 -5.92
N LEU A 47 0.96 0.78 -5.64
CA LEU A 47 -0.22 -0.02 -5.91
C LEU A 47 -0.74 -0.58 -4.59
N ILE A 48 -2.02 -0.38 -4.29
CA ILE A 48 -2.66 -0.96 -3.10
C ILE A 48 -3.73 -1.93 -3.54
N THR A 49 -3.61 -3.16 -3.06
CA THR A 49 -4.51 -4.26 -3.42
C THR A 49 -5.03 -5.01 -2.21
N LYS A 50 -6.10 -5.77 -2.42
CA LYS A 50 -6.57 -6.79 -1.48
C LYS A 50 -7.22 -7.92 -2.25
N MET A 51 -6.97 -9.16 -1.82
CA MET A 51 -7.70 -10.32 -2.31
C MET A 51 -9.08 -10.41 -1.65
N ILE A 52 -10.14 -10.45 -2.45
CA ILE A 52 -11.54 -10.59 -2.03
C ILE A 52 -12.20 -11.60 -2.97
N ASP A 53 -12.71 -12.71 -2.42
CA ASP A 53 -13.36 -13.80 -3.18
C ASP A 53 -12.60 -14.20 -4.47
N ASP A 54 -11.32 -14.52 -4.32
CA ASP A 54 -10.39 -14.91 -5.39
C ASP A 54 -10.05 -13.84 -6.44
N GLN A 55 -10.54 -12.61 -6.27
CA GLN A 55 -10.18 -11.46 -7.10
C GLN A 55 -9.20 -10.55 -6.37
N THR A 56 -8.14 -10.11 -7.06
CA THR A 56 -7.25 -9.08 -6.53
C THR A 56 -7.79 -7.71 -6.92
N VAL A 57 -8.41 -7.02 -5.96
CA VAL A 57 -8.99 -5.69 -6.16
C VAL A 57 -7.91 -4.64 -6.01
N VAL A 58 -7.80 -3.73 -7.00
CA VAL A 58 -6.90 -2.58 -6.96
C VAL A 58 -7.63 -1.37 -6.39
N PHE A 59 -7.35 -1.02 -5.14
CA PHE A 59 -7.96 0.10 -4.43
C PHE A 59 -7.33 1.45 -4.79
N PHE A 60 -6.02 1.45 -5.01
CA PHE A 60 -5.29 2.67 -5.31
C PHE A 60 -4.12 2.39 -6.26
N ARG A 61 -3.88 3.32 -7.17
CA ARG A 61 -2.67 3.40 -7.99
C ARG A 61 -2.25 4.86 -8.14
N GLY A 62 -1.01 5.17 -7.78
CA GLY A 62 -0.48 6.53 -7.84
C GLY A 62 1.04 6.58 -7.88
N MET A 63 1.59 7.79 -7.95
CA MET A 63 3.03 8.06 -7.94
C MET A 63 3.37 9.01 -6.80
N THR A 64 4.49 8.78 -6.11
CA THR A 64 4.99 9.72 -5.10
C THR A 64 5.39 11.05 -5.74
N ASP A 65 5.12 12.15 -5.04
CA ASP A 65 5.49 13.51 -5.46
C ASP A 65 7.00 13.81 -5.28
N SER A 66 7.40 15.06 -5.51
CA SER A 66 8.80 15.52 -5.34
C SER A 66 9.34 15.34 -3.92
N SER A 67 8.48 15.24 -2.91
CA SER A 67 8.82 14.97 -1.51
C SER A 67 8.83 13.48 -1.19
N GLY A 68 8.59 12.60 -2.18
CA GLY A 68 8.50 11.16 -1.99
C GLY A 68 7.19 10.73 -1.32
N ILE A 69 6.14 11.55 -1.37
CA ILE A 69 4.93 11.36 -0.58
C ILE A 69 3.71 11.12 -1.49
N ILE A 70 2.78 10.28 -1.00
CA ILE A 70 1.37 10.30 -1.40
C ILE A 70 0.55 10.42 -0.11
N GLU A 71 -0.38 11.38 -0.07
CA GLU A 71 -1.28 11.59 1.07
C GLU A 71 -2.74 11.29 0.69
N ASN A 72 -3.61 11.21 1.70
CA ASN A 72 -5.06 11.09 1.55
C ASN A 72 -5.51 9.90 0.71
N ILE A 73 -4.86 8.75 0.89
CA ILE A 73 -5.33 7.49 0.29
C ILE A 73 -6.39 6.91 1.22
N ASP A 74 -7.65 6.97 0.80
CA ASP A 74 -8.78 6.47 1.56
C ASP A 74 -9.03 4.99 1.29
N LEU A 75 -9.06 4.18 2.35
CA LEU A 75 -9.26 2.73 2.26
C LEU A 75 -10.43 2.31 3.17
N PRO A 76 -11.36 1.47 2.68
CA PRO A 76 -12.43 0.90 3.51
C PRO A 76 -11.89 0.13 4.72
N THR A 77 -12.52 0.32 5.87
CA THR A 77 -12.14 -0.31 7.12
C THR A 77 -13.37 -0.63 7.96
N PRO A 78 -13.28 -1.59 8.89
CA PRO A 78 -14.33 -1.79 9.87
C PRO A 78 -14.41 -0.56 10.77
N VAL A 79 -15.60 -0.30 11.33
CA VAL A 79 -15.76 0.72 12.38
C VAL A 79 -14.75 0.45 13.49
N ALA A 80 -13.95 1.45 13.81
CA ALA A 80 -12.98 1.35 14.89
C ALA A 80 -13.70 1.11 16.23
N ASN A 81 -13.26 0.09 16.96
CA ASN A 81 -13.71 -0.12 18.33
C ASN A 81 -12.80 0.68 19.26
N TYR A 82 -13.16 1.94 19.51
CA TYR A 82 -12.39 2.84 20.38
C TYR A 82 -12.54 2.54 21.88
N ASN A 83 -13.39 1.57 22.27
CA ASN A 83 -13.54 1.14 23.66
C ASN A 83 -13.27 -0.37 23.81
N PRO A 84 -12.01 -0.81 23.58
CA PRO A 84 -11.69 -2.22 23.67
C PRO A 84 -11.81 -2.68 25.13
N THR A 85 -12.77 -3.58 25.39
CA THR A 85 -12.70 -4.44 26.57
C THR A 85 -11.48 -5.36 26.46
N PRO A 86 -10.94 -5.92 27.57
CA PRO A 86 -9.88 -6.93 27.50
C PRO A 86 -10.21 -8.11 26.58
N SER A 87 -11.50 -8.34 26.32
CA SER A 87 -12.07 -9.35 25.43
C SER A 87 -12.27 -8.91 23.96
N SER A 88 -12.06 -7.65 23.59
CA SER A 88 -12.33 -7.15 22.23
C SER A 88 -11.10 -6.47 21.63
N LEU A 89 -10.45 -7.16 20.70
CA LEU A 89 -9.39 -6.58 19.87
C LEU A 89 -9.95 -5.51 18.92
N PRO A 90 -9.19 -4.46 18.60
CA PRO A 90 -9.58 -3.51 17.56
C PRO A 90 -9.70 -4.23 16.21
N LYS A 91 -10.75 -3.93 15.46
CA LYS A 91 -10.94 -4.44 14.11
C LYS A 91 -10.13 -3.58 13.13
N TYR A 92 -9.53 -4.23 12.14
CA TYR A 92 -8.74 -3.59 11.10
C TYR A 92 -8.82 -4.42 9.82
N THR A 93 -8.51 -3.80 8.69
CA THR A 93 -8.42 -4.47 7.40
C THR A 93 -7.01 -4.41 6.86
N ILE A 94 -6.48 -5.57 6.47
CA ILE A 94 -5.16 -5.70 5.87
C ILE A 94 -5.26 -5.47 4.36
N TYR A 95 -4.40 -4.61 3.84
CA TYR A 95 -4.15 -4.40 2.41
C TYR A 95 -2.70 -4.73 2.08
N ASP A 96 -2.45 -5.08 0.82
CA ASP A 96 -1.11 -5.24 0.26
C ASP A 96 -0.71 -3.93 -0.42
N LEU A 97 0.47 -3.42 -0.09
CA LEU A 97 1.09 -2.28 -0.76
C LEU A 97 2.31 -2.77 -1.53
N THR A 98 2.32 -2.52 -2.84
CA THR A 98 3.46 -2.74 -3.72
C THR A 98 4.02 -1.41 -4.18
N ALA A 99 5.30 -1.16 -3.90
CA ALA A 99 6.04 -0.01 -4.40
C ALA A 99 6.99 -0.43 -5.51
N ILE A 100 6.97 0.29 -6.63
CA ILE A 100 7.74 -0.02 -7.83
C ILE A 100 8.53 1.22 -8.27
N HIS A 101 9.84 1.07 -8.46
CA HIS A 101 10.70 2.13 -8.97
C HIS A 101 11.94 1.56 -9.66
N GLU A 102 12.23 2.00 -10.87
CA GLU A 102 13.44 1.58 -11.60
C GLU A 102 14.72 2.12 -10.93
N GLY A 103 15.82 1.37 -10.99
CA GLY A 103 17.08 1.76 -10.34
C GLY A 103 17.15 1.51 -8.82
N TYR A 104 16.08 1.02 -8.22
CA TYR A 104 16.03 0.50 -6.85
C TYR A 104 15.74 -1.00 -6.86
N GLU A 105 15.72 -1.65 -5.70
CA GLU A 105 15.06 -2.94 -5.52
C GLU A 105 13.63 -2.78 -6.05
N ALA A 106 13.41 -3.29 -7.27
CA ALA A 106 12.41 -2.74 -8.17
C ALA A 106 10.98 -2.93 -7.66
N ILE A 107 10.76 -3.87 -6.75
CA ILE A 107 9.47 -4.19 -6.15
C ILE A 107 9.66 -4.37 -4.64
N LYS A 108 8.96 -3.58 -3.84
CA LYS A 108 8.81 -3.75 -2.39
C LYS A 108 7.37 -4.07 -2.05
N ASN A 109 7.13 -5.05 -1.18
CA ASN A 109 5.78 -5.44 -0.75
C ASN A 109 5.63 -5.28 0.77
N TYR A 110 4.49 -4.76 1.19
CA TYR A 110 4.12 -4.54 2.59
C TYR A 110 2.68 -4.97 2.83
N ASN A 111 2.40 -5.47 4.03
CA ASN A 111 1.03 -5.66 4.51
C ASN A 111 0.71 -4.52 5.48
N ILE A 112 -0.31 -3.73 5.16
CA ILE A 112 -0.71 -2.55 5.95
C ILE A 112 -2.04 -2.82 6.65
N GLY A 113 -2.07 -2.65 7.97
CA GLY A 113 -3.30 -2.73 8.76
C GLY A 113 -3.97 -1.36 8.85
N MET A 114 -5.16 -1.24 8.30
CA MET A 114 -5.92 0.01 8.28
C MET A 114 -7.05 -0.03 9.32
N LEU A 115 -7.19 1.06 10.08
CA LEU A 115 -8.24 1.27 11.08
C LEU A 115 -9.11 2.47 10.70
N GLY A 116 -10.41 2.39 11.00
CA GLY A 116 -11.36 3.48 10.77
C GLY A 116 -10.98 4.75 11.54
N GLY A 117 -11.07 5.90 10.86
CA GLY A 117 -10.77 7.23 11.39
C GLY A 117 -9.31 7.48 11.76
N VAL A 118 -8.38 6.57 11.44
CA VAL A 118 -6.95 6.69 11.79
C VAL A 118 -6.12 7.06 10.56
N ASN A 119 -5.18 7.98 10.76
CA ASN A 119 -4.11 8.29 9.80
C ASN A 119 -2.93 7.33 10.00
N VAL A 120 -2.77 6.39 9.08
CA VAL A 120 -1.65 5.44 9.04
C VAL A 120 -0.53 6.00 8.16
N ILE A 121 0.71 5.96 8.66
CA ILE A 121 1.91 6.31 7.87
C ILE A 121 2.66 5.02 7.52
N GLN A 122 2.76 4.71 6.23
CA GLN A 122 3.58 3.61 5.72
C GLN A 122 4.87 4.15 5.11
N ASN A 123 5.99 3.81 5.77
CA ASN A 123 7.33 4.10 5.30
C ASN A 123 7.79 3.04 4.30
N VAL A 124 8.19 3.48 3.10
CA VAL A 124 8.72 2.64 2.03
C VAL A 124 10.22 2.92 1.90
N LYS A 125 11.04 2.01 2.42
CA LYS A 125 12.50 2.12 2.35
C LYS A 125 13.01 1.54 1.04
N MET A 126 13.42 2.42 0.15
CA MET A 126 13.98 2.08 -1.15
C MET A 126 15.49 1.81 -1.03
N THR A 127 15.93 0.64 -1.49
CA THR A 127 17.35 0.30 -1.56
C THR A 127 17.82 0.47 -3.01
N PRO A 128 18.84 1.30 -3.30
CA PRO A 128 19.35 1.41 -4.67
C PRO A 128 19.81 0.05 -5.19
N SER A 129 19.44 -0.28 -6.43
CA SER A 129 19.94 -1.47 -7.10
C SER A 129 21.29 -1.15 -7.72
N VAL A 130 22.32 -1.93 -7.39
CA VAL A 130 23.61 -1.83 -8.06
C VAL A 130 23.50 -2.57 -9.38
N ASN A 131 23.38 -1.84 -10.49
CA ASN A 131 23.65 -2.39 -11.81
C ASN A 131 25.14 -2.24 -12.10
N LEU A 132 25.92 -3.29 -11.87
CA LEU A 132 27.34 -3.34 -12.25
C LEU A 132 27.50 -3.51 -13.76
N LYS A 133 27.04 -2.54 -14.56
CA LYS A 133 27.46 -2.40 -15.96
C LYS A 133 28.90 -1.90 -15.99
N GLY A 134 29.83 -2.80 -15.72
CA GLY A 134 31.28 -2.50 -15.67
C GLY A 134 32.12 -3.53 -14.91
N ALA A 135 31.51 -4.47 -14.17
CA ALA A 135 32.24 -5.56 -13.53
C ALA A 135 32.49 -6.77 -14.44
N GLU A 136 31.82 -6.83 -15.61
CA GLU A 136 32.05 -7.89 -16.61
C GLU A 136 33.30 -7.65 -17.46
N ASP A 137 33.92 -6.46 -17.40
CA ASP A 137 35.12 -6.09 -18.16
C ASP A 137 36.44 -6.35 -17.41
N ILE A 138 36.38 -6.88 -16.17
CA ILE A 138 37.56 -7.31 -15.41
C ILE A 138 37.64 -8.83 -15.36
N GLY A 139 37.78 -9.44 -16.54
CA GLY A 139 38.18 -10.84 -16.65
C GLY A 139 39.56 -11.04 -16.02
N TYR A 140 39.62 -11.89 -15.00
CA TYR A 140 40.86 -12.52 -14.54
C TYR A 140 41.20 -13.72 -15.42
#